data_AF-A0A7C8MKK7-F1
#
_entry.id   AF-A0A7C8MKK7-F1
#
_cell.length_a   1.000
_cell.length_b   1.000
_cell.length_c   1.000
_cell.angle_alpha   90.00
_cell.angle_beta   90.00
_cell.angle_gamma   90.00
#
_symmetry.space_group_name_H-M   'P 1'
#
loop_
_entity.id
_entity.type
_entity.pdbx_description
1 polymer ?
#
loop_
_entity_poly.entity_id
_entity_poly.type
_entity_poly.pdbx_seq_one_letter_code
_entity_poly.pdbx_strand_id
1 'polypeptide(L)'
;MSILHSFTRAMASLHPGRRAVRWIIDWDGTLTTRDTLDALVRIAASTKPDSHVLQQWERVTQAYVGDYEVTLKSQTPDGKLPDTIAQEARLLTVLRDVEERSINRVSESGIFSGLTGSQLDSGAANAINTGQVQLRDGCCEFLKYVRRHDVGMLNILSVNWSRQFIAACLNATEPGLAELFKNHIYANELQGIKNGKPSTGRIGEDGDLRLISSHDKVTCQQQLRTSNSERESAIPVVYIGDSWTDFECLLEADLGICIRDDPMTSTQKKLGDSLRRLGVRCPHIQDWREVDKWGVVWVKSFGEIERWQKESKMAMAKFAHGSISIT
;
A
#
# COMPACT_ATOMS: atom_id res chain seq x y z
N MET A 1 21.12 -13.45 13.88
CA MET A 1 22.12 -13.33 12.80
C MET A 1 21.53 -13.41 11.37
N SER A 2 20.28 -13.87 11.15
CA SER A 2 19.68 -13.99 9.80
C SER A 2 19.11 -12.68 9.22
N ILE A 3 18.57 -11.77 10.03
CA ILE A 3 17.84 -10.59 9.54
C ILE A 3 18.76 -9.42 9.16
N LEU A 4 19.85 -9.20 9.90
CA LEU A 4 20.92 -8.25 9.49
C LEU A 4 21.54 -8.68 8.15
N HIS A 5 21.59 -10.00 7.90
CA HIS A 5 21.94 -10.57 6.60
C HIS A 5 20.87 -10.30 5.52
N SER A 6 19.58 -10.32 5.85
CA SER A 6 18.49 -10.01 4.90
C SER A 6 18.46 -8.54 4.49
N PHE A 7 18.62 -7.61 5.43
CA PHE A 7 18.69 -6.17 5.13
C PHE A 7 19.94 -5.83 4.30
N THR A 8 21.10 -6.36 4.69
CA THR A 8 22.34 -6.23 3.91
C THR A 8 22.18 -6.85 2.52
N ARG A 9 21.41 -7.95 2.39
CA ARG A 9 21.09 -8.60 1.12
C ARG A 9 20.05 -7.83 0.30
N ALA A 10 19.11 -7.11 0.91
CA ALA A 10 18.18 -6.17 0.27
C ALA A 10 18.97 -5.03 -0.37
N MET A 11 19.80 -4.38 0.44
CA MET A 11 20.72 -3.32 0.01
C MET A 11 21.71 -3.83 -1.05
N ALA A 12 22.17 -5.08 -0.91
CA ALA A 12 23.02 -5.74 -1.90
C ALA A 12 22.28 -6.31 -3.12
N SER A 13 20.96 -6.36 -3.11
CA SER A 13 20.13 -6.77 -4.24
C SER A 13 19.55 -5.59 -5.00
N LEU A 14 19.48 -4.42 -4.36
CA LEU A 14 19.36 -3.11 -4.98
C LEU A 14 20.66 -2.72 -5.73
N HIS A 15 21.70 -3.58 -5.69
CA HIS A 15 22.89 -3.47 -6.52
C HIS A 15 22.56 -3.61 -8.02
N PRO A 16 23.16 -2.77 -8.89
CA PRO A 16 23.07 -2.96 -10.33
C PRO A 16 23.84 -4.24 -10.74
N GLY A 17 23.10 -5.22 -11.28
CA GLY A 17 23.69 -6.31 -12.07
C GLY A 17 23.46 -7.74 -11.59
N ARG A 18 22.75 -8.02 -10.46
CA ARG A 18 22.59 -9.43 -10.03
C ARG A 18 21.23 -9.95 -9.56
N ARG A 19 20.21 -9.16 -9.16
CA ARG A 19 18.85 -9.71 -8.89
C ARG A 19 17.75 -8.66 -9.08
N ALA A 20 16.64 -9.04 -9.71
CA ALA A 20 15.44 -8.19 -9.74
C ALA A 20 14.87 -8.01 -8.33
N VAL A 21 14.32 -6.83 -8.01
CA VAL A 21 13.62 -6.52 -6.75
C VAL A 21 12.11 -6.59 -6.97
N ARG A 22 11.33 -6.96 -5.95
CA ARG A 22 9.86 -6.82 -5.99
C ARG A 22 9.46 -5.59 -5.18
N TRP A 23 8.88 -4.61 -5.85
CA TRP A 23 8.27 -3.44 -5.24
C TRP A 23 6.80 -3.74 -5.00
N ILE A 24 6.38 -3.63 -3.75
CA ILE A 24 4.98 -3.73 -3.32
C ILE A 24 4.63 -2.38 -2.71
N ILE A 25 3.61 -1.73 -3.26
CA ILE A 25 3.29 -0.34 -2.96
C ILE A 25 1.82 -0.29 -2.57
N ASP A 26 1.53 0.26 -1.40
CA ASP A 26 0.16 0.58 -1.03
C ASP A 26 -0.41 1.72 -1.90
N TRP A 27 -1.74 1.80 -1.96
CA TRP A 27 -2.43 2.79 -2.79
C TRP A 27 -2.76 4.07 -2.00
N ASP A 28 -3.70 3.97 -1.07
CA ASP A 28 -4.32 5.10 -0.37
C ASP A 28 -3.36 5.75 0.63
N GLY A 29 -3.05 7.04 0.47
CA GLY A 29 -2.09 7.74 1.35
C GLY A 29 -0.61 7.45 1.03
N THR A 30 -0.35 6.40 0.24
CA THR A 30 0.97 6.00 -0.24
C THR A 30 1.22 6.48 -1.68
N LEU A 31 0.68 5.78 -2.70
CA LEU A 31 0.76 6.22 -4.11
C LEU A 31 -0.08 7.47 -4.34
N THR A 32 -1.23 7.57 -3.69
CA THR A 32 -2.05 8.77 -3.66
C THR A 32 -1.69 9.61 -2.44
N THR A 33 -1.97 10.90 -2.53
CA THR A 33 -1.72 11.82 -1.40
C THR A 33 -2.67 11.60 -0.22
N ARG A 34 -3.83 10.98 -0.46
CA ARG A 34 -4.92 10.79 0.51
C ARG A 34 -5.74 9.53 0.19
N ASP A 35 -6.57 9.12 1.14
CA ASP A 35 -7.60 8.10 0.94
C ASP A 35 -8.53 8.44 -0.24
N THR A 36 -8.88 7.42 -1.02
CA THR A 36 -9.67 7.55 -2.26
C THR A 36 -11.07 6.95 -2.18
N LEU A 37 -11.48 6.40 -1.03
CA LEU A 37 -12.81 5.77 -0.89
C LEU A 37 -13.93 6.80 -1.03
N ASP A 38 -13.74 8.03 -0.54
CA ASP A 38 -14.74 9.10 -0.70
C ASP A 38 -14.95 9.44 -2.19
N ALA A 39 -13.88 9.41 -3.00
CA ALA A 39 -13.98 9.61 -4.45
C ALA A 39 -14.73 8.45 -5.11
N LEU A 40 -14.44 7.20 -4.73
CA LEU A 40 -15.15 6.02 -5.22
C LEU A 40 -16.66 6.07 -4.88
N VAL A 41 -17.02 6.48 -3.65
CA VAL A 41 -18.42 6.67 -3.25
C VAL A 41 -19.09 7.79 -4.05
N ARG A 42 -18.39 8.89 -4.33
CA ARG A 42 -18.93 10.00 -5.14
C ARG A 42 -19.23 9.59 -6.58
N ILE A 43 -18.48 8.65 -7.15
CA ILE A 43 -18.81 8.05 -8.44
C ILE A 43 -20.15 7.31 -8.33
N ALA A 44 -20.35 6.50 -7.29
CA ALA A 44 -21.64 5.83 -7.09
C ALA A 44 -22.79 6.84 -6.91
N ALA A 45 -22.58 7.92 -6.15
CA ALA A 45 -23.58 8.96 -5.95
C ALA A 45 -23.94 9.70 -7.25
N SER A 46 -22.96 10.02 -8.10
CA SER A 46 -23.21 10.76 -9.34
C SER A 46 -23.99 9.94 -10.38
N THR A 47 -23.88 8.61 -10.34
CA THR A 47 -24.66 7.71 -11.21
C THR A 47 -26.10 7.52 -10.75
N LYS A 48 -26.43 7.94 -9.52
CA LYS A 48 -27.74 7.77 -8.88
C LYS A 48 -28.14 9.05 -8.12
N PRO A 49 -28.37 10.18 -8.81
CA PRO A 49 -28.57 11.48 -8.15
C PRO A 49 -29.78 11.51 -7.20
N ASP A 50 -30.82 10.72 -7.47
CA ASP A 50 -32.03 10.64 -6.64
C ASP A 50 -31.91 9.63 -5.48
N SER A 51 -30.73 9.07 -5.25
CA SER A 51 -30.49 8.08 -4.20
C SER A 51 -29.90 8.67 -2.93
N HIS A 52 -30.06 7.96 -1.81
CA HIS A 52 -29.49 8.33 -0.52
C HIS A 52 -28.02 7.89 -0.34
N VAL A 53 -27.24 7.73 -1.43
CA VAL A 53 -25.86 7.18 -1.36
C VAL A 53 -24.99 7.93 -0.34
N LEU A 54 -24.95 9.26 -0.38
CA LEU A 54 -24.11 10.04 0.53
C LEU A 54 -24.58 9.96 2.00
N GLN A 55 -25.89 9.86 2.22
CA GLN A 55 -26.46 9.68 3.55
C GLN A 55 -26.16 8.27 4.11
N GLN A 56 -26.24 7.24 3.26
CA GLN A 56 -25.84 5.89 3.64
C GLN A 56 -24.34 5.83 3.93
N TRP A 57 -23.52 6.51 3.13
CA TRP A 57 -22.09 6.61 3.36
C TRP A 57 -21.78 7.21 4.73
N GLU A 58 -22.36 8.38 5.04
CA GLU A 58 -22.21 9.01 6.35
C GLU A 58 -22.60 8.06 7.50
N ARG A 59 -23.75 7.38 7.38
CA ARG A 59 -24.23 6.42 8.37
C ARG A 59 -23.23 5.27 8.59
N VAL A 60 -22.71 4.66 7.53
CA VAL A 60 -21.77 3.54 7.67
C VAL A 60 -20.40 3.99 8.16
N THR A 61 -19.94 5.18 7.79
CA THR A 61 -18.72 5.79 8.35
C THR A 61 -18.85 6.04 9.85
N GLN A 62 -19.97 6.62 10.31
CA GLN A 62 -20.21 6.85 11.74
C GLN A 62 -20.24 5.54 12.54
N ALA A 63 -20.91 4.51 12.02
CA ALA A 63 -20.93 3.20 12.67
C ALA A 63 -19.54 2.53 12.69
N TYR A 64 -18.69 2.75 11.68
CA TYR A 64 -17.30 2.29 11.69
C TYR A 64 -16.48 2.96 12.79
N VAL A 65 -16.57 4.29 12.91
CA VAL A 65 -15.88 5.03 13.99
C VAL A 65 -16.30 4.49 15.36
N GLY A 66 -17.60 4.27 15.58
CA GLY A 66 -18.10 3.68 16.82
C GLY A 66 -17.57 2.27 17.10
N ASP A 67 -17.64 1.37 16.11
CA ASP A 67 -17.10 0.00 16.24
C ASP A 67 -15.59 0.01 16.53
N TYR A 68 -14.85 0.91 15.89
CA TYR A 68 -13.42 1.06 16.04
C TYR A 68 -13.06 1.56 17.45
N GLU A 69 -13.72 2.60 17.95
CA GLU A 69 -13.48 3.16 19.29
C GLU A 69 -13.81 2.16 20.40
N VAL A 70 -14.98 1.49 20.29
CA VAL A 70 -15.41 0.45 21.25
C VAL A 70 -14.41 -0.70 21.28
N THR A 71 -13.98 -1.17 20.11
CA THR A 71 -13.02 -2.27 19.99
C THR A 71 -11.65 -1.87 20.53
N LEU A 72 -11.15 -0.69 20.16
CA LEU A 72 -9.86 -0.23 20.65
C LEU A 72 -9.86 -0.08 22.18
N LYS A 73 -10.93 0.49 22.75
CA LYS A 73 -11.10 0.63 24.20
C LYS A 73 -11.18 -0.73 24.90
N SER A 74 -11.85 -1.73 24.30
CA SER A 74 -11.92 -3.08 24.88
C SER A 74 -10.58 -3.80 24.86
N GLN A 75 -9.76 -3.57 23.82
CA GLN A 75 -8.42 -4.14 23.71
C GLN A 75 -7.36 -3.36 24.52
N THR A 76 -7.68 -2.13 24.95
CA THR A 76 -6.78 -1.26 25.73
C THR A 76 -7.49 -0.66 26.95
N PRO A 77 -7.96 -1.49 27.91
CA PRO A 77 -8.80 -1.04 29.02
C PRO A 77 -8.12 0.02 29.91
N ASP A 78 -6.79 -0.04 30.05
CA ASP A 78 -6.00 0.93 30.80
C ASP A 78 -5.51 2.12 29.95
N GLY A 79 -6.03 2.25 28.72
CA GLY A 79 -5.58 3.23 27.71
C GLY A 79 -4.18 2.95 27.15
N LYS A 80 -3.60 1.80 27.49
CA LYS A 80 -2.26 1.39 27.03
C LYS A 80 -2.37 0.55 25.78
N LEU A 81 -1.80 1.06 24.69
CA LEU A 81 -1.53 0.27 23.49
C LEU A 81 -0.48 -0.82 23.78
N PRO A 82 -0.41 -1.87 22.94
CA PRO A 82 0.59 -2.94 23.04
C PRO A 82 2.03 -2.47 23.32
N ASP A 83 2.88 -3.30 23.92
CA ASP A 83 4.30 -2.96 24.13
C ASP A 83 5.25 -3.84 23.31
N THR A 84 4.70 -4.84 22.61
CA THR A 84 5.46 -5.75 21.74
C THR A 84 4.83 -5.87 20.37
N ILE A 85 5.68 -6.12 19.36
CA ILE A 85 5.23 -6.32 17.97
C ILE A 85 4.21 -7.47 17.87
N ALA A 86 4.40 -8.55 18.62
CA ALA A 86 3.47 -9.67 18.64
C ALA A 86 2.08 -9.29 19.22
N GLN A 87 2.03 -8.42 20.22
CA GLN A 87 0.76 -7.89 20.74
C GLN A 87 0.13 -6.88 19.77
N GLU A 88 0.92 -6.03 19.10
CA GLU A 88 0.42 -5.11 18.06
C GLU A 88 -0.23 -5.88 16.91
N ALA A 89 0.44 -6.93 16.40
CA ALA A 89 -0.12 -7.78 15.35
C ALA A 89 -1.44 -8.44 15.79
N ARG A 90 -1.54 -8.90 17.05
CA ARG A 90 -2.80 -9.42 17.61
C ARG A 90 -3.89 -8.36 17.68
N LEU A 91 -3.57 -7.14 18.10
CA LEU A 91 -4.52 -6.03 18.09
C LEU A 91 -5.02 -5.75 16.67
N LEU A 92 -4.13 -5.71 15.68
CA LEU A 92 -4.51 -5.52 14.27
C LEU A 92 -5.37 -6.67 13.73
N THR A 93 -5.12 -7.90 14.19
CA THR A 93 -5.99 -9.06 13.89
C THR A 93 -7.38 -8.89 14.49
N VAL A 94 -7.51 -8.41 15.73
CA VAL A 94 -8.83 -8.13 16.33
C VAL A 94 -9.55 -6.98 15.61
N LEU A 95 -8.81 -5.93 15.22
CA LEU A 95 -9.38 -4.82 14.46
C LEU A 95 -9.85 -5.23 13.05
N ARG A 96 -9.35 -6.33 12.49
CA ARG A 96 -9.87 -6.91 11.24
C ARG A 96 -11.38 -7.14 11.29
N ASP A 97 -11.92 -7.57 12.43
CA ASP A 97 -13.36 -7.81 12.59
C ASP A 97 -14.18 -6.50 12.47
N VAL A 98 -13.59 -5.37 12.88
CA VAL A 98 -14.19 -4.03 12.71
C VAL A 98 -14.23 -3.67 11.22
N GLU A 99 -13.12 -3.87 10.51
CA GLU A 99 -13.02 -3.60 9.08
C GLU A 99 -14.00 -4.48 8.29
N GLU A 100 -14.13 -5.74 8.66
CA GLU A 100 -15.07 -6.67 8.05
C GLU A 100 -16.53 -6.25 8.25
N ARG A 101 -16.91 -5.85 9.48
CA ARG A 101 -18.25 -5.31 9.74
C ARG A 101 -18.52 -4.04 8.94
N SER A 102 -17.53 -3.16 8.80
CA SER A 102 -17.63 -1.93 8.00
C SER A 102 -17.95 -2.25 6.54
N ILE A 103 -17.19 -3.17 5.93
CA ILE A 103 -17.36 -3.60 4.54
C ILE A 103 -18.71 -4.29 4.32
N ASN A 104 -19.16 -5.09 5.29
CA ASN A 104 -20.47 -5.74 5.22
C ASN A 104 -21.59 -4.69 5.24
N ARG A 105 -21.51 -3.68 6.13
CA ARG A 105 -22.47 -2.56 6.16
C ARG A 105 -22.48 -1.76 4.86
N VAL A 106 -21.33 -1.50 4.27
CA VAL A 106 -21.24 -0.85 2.94
C VAL A 106 -21.91 -1.71 1.88
N SER A 107 -21.66 -3.01 1.87
CA SER A 107 -22.27 -3.95 0.91
C SER A 107 -23.79 -4.01 1.05
N GLU A 108 -24.29 -4.11 2.28
CA GLU A 108 -25.73 -4.15 2.61
C GLU A 108 -26.45 -2.84 2.30
N SER A 109 -25.75 -1.70 2.37
CA SER A 109 -26.33 -0.38 2.04
C SER A 109 -26.67 -0.21 0.56
N GLY A 110 -26.11 -1.05 -0.31
CA GLY A 110 -26.33 -0.96 -1.76
C GLY A 110 -25.69 0.26 -2.43
N ILE A 111 -24.78 0.98 -1.74
CA ILE A 111 -24.07 2.16 -2.28
C ILE A 111 -23.56 1.88 -3.70
N PHE A 112 -22.89 0.74 -3.89
CA PHE A 112 -22.28 0.37 -5.19
C PHE A 112 -23.18 -0.45 -6.11
N SER A 113 -24.41 -0.80 -5.72
CA SER A 113 -25.28 -1.67 -6.53
C SER A 113 -25.63 -1.06 -7.89
N GLY A 114 -25.48 -1.79 -8.98
CA GLY A 114 -25.72 -1.29 -10.34
C GLY A 114 -24.60 -0.45 -10.95
N LEU A 115 -23.53 -0.14 -10.20
CA LEU A 115 -22.37 0.59 -10.75
C LEU A 115 -21.66 -0.26 -11.81
N THR A 116 -21.33 0.32 -12.96
CA THR A 116 -20.67 -0.39 -14.07
C THR A 116 -19.17 -0.09 -14.15
N GLY A 117 -18.41 -0.96 -14.83
CA GLY A 117 -16.99 -0.71 -15.11
C GLY A 117 -16.75 0.59 -15.88
N SER A 118 -17.59 0.90 -16.88
CA SER A 118 -17.47 2.15 -17.64
C SER A 118 -17.73 3.41 -16.80
N GLN A 119 -18.63 3.32 -15.81
CA GLN A 119 -18.87 4.40 -14.86
C GLN A 119 -17.70 4.56 -13.88
N LEU A 120 -17.09 3.47 -13.43
CA LEU A 120 -15.85 3.50 -12.64
C LEU A 120 -14.72 4.16 -13.44
N ASP A 121 -14.55 3.80 -14.71
CA ASP A 121 -13.49 4.34 -15.56
C ASP A 121 -13.64 5.85 -15.77
N SER A 122 -14.85 6.27 -16.16
CA SER A 122 -15.16 7.68 -16.41
C SER A 122 -15.13 8.51 -15.12
N GLY A 123 -15.62 7.93 -14.03
CA GLY A 123 -15.63 8.54 -12.71
C GLY A 123 -14.23 8.73 -12.12
N ALA A 124 -13.36 7.72 -12.27
CA ALA A 124 -11.96 7.80 -11.87
C ALA A 124 -11.21 8.88 -12.65
N ALA A 125 -11.42 8.95 -13.97
CA ALA A 125 -10.83 10.01 -14.79
C ALA A 125 -11.29 11.40 -14.34
N ASN A 126 -12.58 11.57 -14.04
CA ASN A 126 -13.09 12.82 -13.47
C ASN A 126 -12.48 13.13 -12.09
N ALA A 127 -12.32 12.12 -11.22
CA ALA A 127 -11.72 12.31 -9.91
C ALA A 127 -10.25 12.76 -9.99
N ILE A 128 -9.48 12.25 -10.95
CA ILE A 128 -8.12 12.73 -11.27
C ILE A 128 -8.17 14.17 -11.80
N ASN A 129 -8.99 14.44 -12.82
CA ASN A 129 -9.06 15.75 -13.47
C ASN A 129 -9.50 16.88 -12.53
N THR A 130 -10.35 16.56 -11.54
CA THR A 130 -10.84 17.51 -10.54
C THR A 130 -9.97 17.58 -9.28
N GLY A 131 -8.90 16.77 -9.20
CA GLY A 131 -8.00 16.72 -8.05
C GLY A 131 -8.59 16.06 -6.80
N GLN A 132 -9.72 15.36 -6.92
CA GLN A 132 -10.26 14.52 -5.83
C GLN A 132 -9.35 13.34 -5.53
N VAL A 133 -8.74 12.76 -6.57
CA VAL A 133 -7.64 11.81 -6.46
C VAL A 133 -6.40 12.45 -7.05
N GLN A 134 -5.28 12.39 -6.32
CA GLN A 134 -4.00 12.94 -6.75
C GLN A 134 -2.91 11.95 -6.40
N LEU A 135 -2.12 11.54 -7.39
CA LEU A 135 -0.89 10.79 -7.15
C LEU A 135 0.12 11.68 -6.43
N ARG A 136 0.92 11.06 -5.58
CA ARG A 136 1.97 11.72 -4.82
C ARG A 136 3.14 12.14 -5.73
N ASP A 137 3.80 13.21 -5.33
CA ASP A 137 4.94 13.75 -6.07
C ASP A 137 6.06 12.70 -6.27
N GLY A 138 6.60 12.68 -7.48
CA GLY A 138 7.62 11.73 -7.93
C GLY A 138 7.13 10.30 -8.20
N CYS A 139 5.85 9.97 -7.98
CA CYS A 139 5.32 8.61 -8.24
C CYS A 139 5.53 8.18 -9.69
N CYS A 140 5.09 9.00 -10.64
CA CYS A 140 5.13 8.66 -12.06
C CYS A 140 6.57 8.46 -12.56
N GLU A 141 7.48 9.32 -12.15
CA GLU A 141 8.91 9.28 -12.45
C GLU A 141 9.54 8.01 -11.89
N PHE A 142 9.29 7.71 -10.61
CA PHE A 142 9.78 6.52 -9.94
C PHE A 142 9.29 5.23 -10.60
N LEU A 143 7.99 5.12 -10.89
CA LEU A 143 7.41 3.90 -11.48
C LEU A 143 8.00 3.64 -12.89
N LYS A 144 8.15 4.70 -13.70
CA LYS A 144 8.82 4.58 -14.99
C LYS A 144 10.30 4.26 -14.84
N TYR A 145 10.99 4.84 -13.85
CA TYR A 145 12.38 4.51 -13.56
C TYR A 145 12.52 3.01 -13.26
N VAL A 146 11.65 2.46 -12.42
CA VAL A 146 11.67 1.03 -12.07
C VAL A 146 11.53 0.16 -13.31
N ARG A 147 10.59 0.51 -14.20
CA ARG A 147 10.36 -0.24 -15.44
C ARG A 147 11.50 -0.12 -16.46
N ARG A 148 11.96 1.10 -16.76
CA ARG A 148 12.97 1.37 -17.81
C ARG A 148 14.31 0.71 -17.51
N HIS A 149 14.68 0.62 -16.25
CA HIS A 149 15.96 0.04 -15.83
C HIS A 149 15.87 -1.45 -15.48
N ASP A 150 14.71 -2.08 -15.70
CA ASP A 150 14.40 -3.47 -15.32
C ASP A 150 14.85 -3.80 -13.88
N VAL A 151 14.72 -2.82 -12.99
CA VAL A 151 15.22 -2.93 -11.61
C VAL A 151 14.24 -3.68 -10.71
N GLY A 152 13.06 -4.05 -11.22
CA GLY A 152 12.13 -4.85 -10.45
C GLY A 152 10.74 -5.04 -11.03
N MET A 153 9.95 -5.86 -10.32
CA MET A 153 8.53 -6.06 -10.54
C MET A 153 7.73 -5.08 -9.68
N LEU A 154 6.74 -4.41 -10.25
CA LEU A 154 5.85 -3.48 -9.56
C LEU A 154 4.54 -4.19 -9.20
N ASN A 155 4.08 -4.03 -7.96
CA ASN A 155 2.81 -4.57 -7.48
C ASN A 155 2.14 -3.49 -6.62
N ILE A 156 0.83 -3.33 -6.77
CA ILE A 156 0.00 -2.59 -5.82
C ILE A 156 -0.62 -3.59 -4.86
N LEU A 157 -0.56 -3.32 -3.56
CA LEU A 157 -1.25 -4.11 -2.54
C LEU A 157 -2.07 -3.19 -1.65
N SER A 158 -3.40 -3.24 -1.78
CA SER A 158 -4.30 -2.26 -1.18
C SER A 158 -5.53 -2.90 -0.56
N VAL A 159 -6.04 -2.27 0.50
CA VAL A 159 -7.35 -2.59 1.09
C VAL A 159 -8.52 -1.89 0.39
N ASN A 160 -8.25 -1.08 -0.63
CA ASN A 160 -9.27 -0.38 -1.41
C ASN A 160 -10.31 -1.36 -1.99
N TRP A 161 -11.52 -0.87 -2.21
CA TRP A 161 -12.67 -1.70 -2.56
C TRP A 161 -12.80 -2.00 -4.06
N SER A 162 -12.05 -1.31 -4.92
CA SER A 162 -12.09 -1.56 -6.37
C SER A 162 -10.73 -1.48 -7.04
N ARG A 163 -10.24 -2.65 -7.47
CA ARG A 163 -9.08 -2.79 -8.35
C ARG A 163 -9.29 -2.07 -9.69
N GLN A 164 -10.48 -2.14 -10.29
CA GLN A 164 -10.82 -1.39 -11.51
C GLN A 164 -10.67 0.12 -11.30
N PHE A 165 -11.14 0.65 -10.17
CA PHE A 165 -11.00 2.08 -9.85
C PHE A 165 -9.53 2.52 -9.74
N ILE A 166 -8.68 1.74 -9.07
CA ILE A 166 -7.23 2.00 -9.01
C ILE A 166 -6.62 2.00 -10.42
N ALA A 167 -6.91 0.98 -11.22
CA ALA A 167 -6.41 0.87 -12.59
C ALA A 167 -6.84 2.07 -13.45
N ALA A 168 -8.10 2.49 -13.34
CA ALA A 168 -8.63 3.64 -14.05
C ALA A 168 -7.99 4.97 -13.61
N CYS A 169 -7.73 5.16 -12.31
CA CYS A 169 -7.01 6.33 -11.80
C CYS A 169 -5.59 6.41 -12.37
N LEU A 170 -4.86 5.29 -12.39
CA LEU A 170 -3.53 5.21 -12.99
C LEU A 170 -3.56 5.56 -14.48
N ASN A 171 -4.52 4.98 -15.22
CA ASN A 171 -4.66 5.22 -16.66
C ASN A 171 -5.02 6.68 -16.98
N ALA A 172 -5.86 7.31 -16.15
CA ALA A 172 -6.24 8.71 -16.32
C ALA A 172 -5.13 9.70 -15.93
N THR A 173 -4.20 9.29 -15.05
CA THR A 173 -3.09 10.15 -14.62
C THR A 173 -2.06 10.32 -15.72
N GLU A 174 -1.63 9.21 -16.32
CA GLU A 174 -0.69 9.25 -17.43
C GLU A 174 -0.82 8.02 -18.34
N PRO A 175 -0.77 8.20 -19.68
CA PRO A 175 -0.78 7.09 -20.63
C PRO A 175 0.27 6.02 -20.32
N GLY A 176 -0.18 4.75 -20.27
CA GLY A 176 0.69 3.59 -20.05
C GLY A 176 1.06 3.32 -18.59
N LEU A 177 0.67 4.18 -17.64
CA LEU A 177 0.98 3.97 -16.22
C LEU A 177 0.26 2.73 -15.65
N ALA A 178 -1.01 2.53 -16.01
CA ALA A 178 -1.77 1.34 -15.61
C ALA A 178 -1.15 0.03 -16.15
N GLU A 179 -0.57 0.05 -17.35
CA GLU A 179 0.09 -1.12 -17.94
C GLU A 179 1.33 -1.57 -17.15
N LEU A 180 1.95 -0.68 -16.36
CA LEU A 180 3.05 -1.06 -15.46
C LEU A 180 2.62 -2.06 -14.38
N PHE A 181 1.33 -2.08 -14.04
CA PHE A 181 0.74 -2.93 -13.01
C PHE A 181 -0.24 -3.96 -13.60
N LYS A 182 -0.17 -4.24 -14.90
CA LYS A 182 -1.06 -5.20 -15.54
C LYS A 182 -1.01 -6.55 -14.82
N ASN A 183 -2.16 -6.99 -14.29
CA ASN A 183 -2.30 -8.20 -13.46
C ASN A 183 -1.55 -8.19 -12.11
N HIS A 184 -1.06 -7.02 -11.67
CA HIS A 184 -0.28 -6.85 -10.44
C HIS A 184 -0.90 -5.80 -9.50
N ILE A 185 -2.20 -5.57 -9.60
CA ILE A 185 -2.97 -4.80 -8.62
C ILE A 185 -3.74 -5.79 -7.75
N TYR A 186 -3.30 -5.95 -6.51
CA TYR A 186 -3.90 -6.80 -5.49
C TYR A 186 -4.73 -5.90 -4.57
N ALA A 187 -6.02 -5.84 -4.83
CA ALA A 187 -7.00 -5.08 -4.07
C ALA A 187 -8.34 -5.83 -4.11
N ASN A 188 -9.31 -5.40 -3.31
CA ASN A 188 -10.67 -5.94 -3.43
C ASN A 188 -11.30 -5.50 -4.76
N GLU A 189 -12.45 -6.09 -5.09
CA GLU A 189 -13.25 -5.66 -6.23
C GLU A 189 -14.74 -5.66 -5.89
N LEU A 190 -15.48 -4.80 -6.57
CA LEU A 190 -16.94 -4.81 -6.52
C LEU A 190 -17.46 -6.01 -7.33
N GLN A 191 -18.20 -6.91 -6.67
CA GLN A 191 -18.68 -8.15 -7.28
C GLN A 191 -19.46 -7.85 -8.58
N GLY A 192 -19.07 -8.49 -9.68
CA GLY A 192 -19.69 -8.35 -11.00
C GLY A 192 -18.84 -7.56 -12.00
N ILE A 193 -18.03 -6.61 -11.53
CA ILE A 193 -17.22 -5.72 -12.38
C ILE A 193 -16.22 -6.51 -13.24
N LYS A 194 -15.51 -7.47 -12.63
CA LYS A 194 -14.54 -8.34 -13.31
C LYS A 194 -15.15 -9.12 -14.48
N ASN A 195 -16.44 -9.44 -14.40
CA ASN A 195 -17.19 -10.18 -15.40
C ASN A 195 -17.92 -9.27 -16.40
N GLY A 196 -17.64 -7.96 -16.41
CA GLY A 196 -18.30 -6.98 -17.26
C GLY A 196 -19.78 -6.76 -16.93
N LYS A 197 -20.22 -7.14 -15.73
CA LYS A 197 -21.60 -6.95 -15.26
C LYS A 197 -21.68 -5.74 -14.33
N PRO A 198 -22.85 -5.09 -14.21
CA PRO A 198 -23.11 -4.14 -13.14
C PRO A 198 -22.84 -4.78 -11.77
N SER A 199 -22.31 -3.98 -10.84
CA SER A 199 -21.99 -4.46 -9.50
C SER A 199 -23.24 -4.89 -8.74
N THR A 200 -23.16 -5.94 -7.93
CA THR A 200 -24.24 -6.29 -6.99
C THR A 200 -24.29 -5.36 -5.78
N GLY A 201 -23.23 -4.58 -5.55
CA GLY A 201 -23.01 -3.77 -4.35
C GLY A 201 -22.09 -4.45 -3.32
N ARG A 202 -21.87 -5.77 -3.43
CA ARG A 202 -20.96 -6.52 -2.53
C ARG A 202 -19.50 -6.21 -2.85
N ILE A 203 -18.70 -6.03 -1.81
CA ILE A 203 -17.24 -5.86 -1.90
C ILE A 203 -16.56 -7.20 -1.62
N GLY A 204 -15.68 -7.61 -2.53
CA GLY A 204 -15.05 -8.92 -2.56
C GLY A 204 -15.83 -9.91 -3.46
N GLU A 205 -15.10 -10.79 -4.13
CA GLU A 205 -15.66 -11.93 -4.86
C GLU A 205 -15.43 -13.23 -4.08
N ASP A 206 -16.36 -14.18 -4.22
CA ASP A 206 -16.24 -15.49 -3.57
C ASP A 206 -15.01 -16.23 -4.14
N GLY A 207 -14.06 -16.58 -3.28
CA GLY A 207 -12.82 -17.28 -3.65
C GLY A 207 -11.61 -16.38 -3.95
N ASP A 208 -11.80 -15.06 -4.10
CA ASP A 208 -10.69 -14.11 -4.18
C ASP A 208 -10.17 -13.77 -2.76
N LEU A 209 -8.89 -13.42 -2.64
CA LEU A 209 -8.30 -13.00 -1.37
C LEU A 209 -8.92 -11.67 -0.93
N ARG A 210 -9.61 -11.66 0.21
CA ARG A 210 -10.20 -10.46 0.81
C ARG A 210 -9.13 -9.69 1.58
N LEU A 211 -8.77 -8.51 1.10
CA LEU A 211 -7.70 -7.68 1.63
C LEU A 211 -8.29 -6.56 2.50
N ILE A 212 -8.34 -6.73 3.81
CA ILE A 212 -9.01 -5.76 4.70
C ILE A 212 -8.18 -5.37 5.93
N SER A 213 -7.07 -6.05 6.18
CA SER A 213 -6.20 -5.81 7.33
C SER A 213 -4.72 -5.96 7.01
N SER A 214 -3.87 -5.56 7.97
CA SER A 214 -2.42 -5.79 7.95
C SER A 214 -2.06 -7.27 7.75
N HIS A 215 -2.81 -8.17 8.37
CA HIS A 215 -2.54 -9.59 8.27
C HIS A 215 -2.84 -10.16 6.88
N ASP A 216 -3.93 -9.70 6.24
CA ASP A 216 -4.27 -10.11 4.87
C ASP A 216 -3.21 -9.62 3.89
N LYS A 217 -2.72 -8.37 4.06
CA LYS A 217 -1.64 -7.79 3.25
C LYS A 217 -0.33 -8.58 3.42
N VAL A 218 0.12 -8.89 4.64
CA VAL A 218 1.39 -9.63 4.82
C VAL A 218 1.31 -11.05 4.26
N THR A 219 0.14 -11.70 4.36
CA THR A 219 -0.12 -13.01 3.74
C THR A 219 0.03 -12.93 2.21
N CYS A 220 -0.55 -11.91 1.58
CA CYS A 220 -0.38 -11.68 0.14
C CYS A 220 1.09 -11.40 -0.23
N GLN A 221 1.79 -10.56 0.53
CA GLN A 221 3.21 -10.28 0.33
C GLN A 221 4.06 -11.56 0.36
N GLN A 222 3.80 -12.47 1.30
CA GLN A 222 4.50 -13.75 1.40
C GLN A 222 4.23 -14.64 0.18
N GLN A 223 2.98 -14.70 -0.30
CA GLN A 223 2.63 -15.43 -1.53
C GLN A 223 3.38 -14.86 -2.75
N LEU A 224 3.44 -13.52 -2.88
CA LEU A 224 4.17 -12.84 -3.96
C LEU A 224 5.69 -13.06 -3.89
N ARG A 225 6.23 -13.24 -2.69
CA ARG A 225 7.64 -13.60 -2.49
C ARG A 225 7.94 -15.00 -3.04
N THR A 226 7.00 -15.93 -2.92
CA THR A 226 7.17 -17.34 -3.34
C THR A 226 6.72 -17.65 -4.77
N SER A 227 6.00 -16.74 -5.44
CA SER A 227 5.34 -17.00 -6.73
C SER A 227 6.29 -17.21 -7.93
N ASN A 228 7.61 -17.07 -7.76
CA ASN A 228 8.59 -17.24 -8.84
C ASN A 228 9.31 -18.58 -8.68
N SER A 229 8.72 -19.63 -9.24
CA SER A 229 9.22 -21.02 -9.21
C SER A 229 10.50 -21.27 -10.01
N GLU A 230 10.90 -20.34 -10.88
CA GLU A 230 12.05 -20.54 -11.80
C GLU A 230 13.39 -20.02 -11.27
N ARG A 231 13.42 -19.31 -10.12
CA ARG A 231 14.67 -18.81 -9.54
C ARG A 231 15.03 -19.58 -8.28
N GLU A 232 16.25 -20.12 -8.23
CA GLU A 232 16.82 -20.81 -7.06
C GLU A 232 16.91 -19.94 -5.79
N SER A 233 16.59 -18.64 -5.87
CA SER A 233 16.68 -17.70 -4.76
C SER A 233 15.49 -16.76 -4.69
N ALA A 234 14.96 -16.59 -3.48
CA ALA A 234 13.90 -15.62 -3.18
C ALA A 234 14.25 -14.21 -3.69
N ILE A 235 13.28 -13.56 -4.30
CA ILE A 235 13.38 -12.18 -4.74
C ILE A 235 13.24 -11.27 -3.52
N PRO A 236 14.17 -10.31 -3.32
CA PRO A 236 14.05 -9.31 -2.27
C PRO A 236 12.81 -8.44 -2.47
N VAL A 237 12.12 -8.14 -1.38
CA VAL A 237 10.88 -7.37 -1.36
C VAL A 237 11.14 -6.01 -0.72
N VAL A 238 10.75 -4.95 -1.42
CA VAL A 238 10.60 -3.61 -0.85
C VAL A 238 9.11 -3.32 -0.72
N TYR A 239 8.67 -2.99 0.48
CA TYR A 239 7.29 -2.60 0.75
C TYR A 239 7.23 -1.10 1.04
N ILE A 240 6.27 -0.39 0.46
CA ILE A 240 6.03 1.03 0.70
C ILE A 240 4.59 1.20 1.19
N GLY A 241 4.40 1.85 2.34
CA GLY A 241 3.09 2.09 2.95
C GLY A 241 3.10 3.29 3.89
N ASP A 242 1.95 3.69 4.42
CA ASP A 242 1.81 4.87 5.29
C ASP A 242 1.04 4.58 6.59
N SER A 243 0.39 3.43 6.72
CA SER A 243 -0.65 3.21 7.72
C SER A 243 -0.45 1.96 8.58
N TRP A 244 -1.32 1.78 9.58
CA TRP A 244 -1.40 0.53 10.36
C TRP A 244 -1.75 -0.69 9.51
N THR A 245 -2.43 -0.54 8.38
CA THR A 245 -2.70 -1.68 7.49
C THR A 245 -1.43 -2.18 6.81
N ASP A 246 -0.33 -1.42 6.89
CA ASP A 246 0.96 -1.78 6.30
C ASP A 246 1.96 -2.30 7.34
N PHE A 247 1.59 -2.32 8.63
CA PHE A 247 2.51 -2.56 9.73
C PHE A 247 3.27 -3.89 9.61
N GLU A 248 2.57 -5.01 9.41
CA GLU A 248 3.23 -6.32 9.26
C GLU A 248 4.03 -6.41 7.97
N CYS A 249 3.52 -5.85 6.86
CA CYS A 249 4.21 -5.81 5.57
C CYS A 249 5.55 -5.07 5.63
N LEU A 250 5.58 -3.92 6.30
CA LEU A 250 6.78 -3.10 6.48
C LEU A 250 7.86 -3.85 7.28
N LEU A 251 7.47 -4.64 8.29
CA LEU A 251 8.40 -5.41 9.12
C LEU A 251 8.85 -6.74 8.47
N GLU A 252 8.03 -7.30 7.57
CA GLU A 252 8.31 -8.54 6.82
C GLU A 252 9.12 -8.30 5.54
N ALA A 253 9.14 -7.06 5.05
CA ALA A 253 9.91 -6.71 3.85
C ALA A 253 11.42 -6.77 4.12
N ASP A 254 12.21 -6.95 3.05
CA ASP A 254 13.66 -6.80 3.17
C ASP A 254 14.07 -5.32 3.35
N LEU A 255 13.21 -4.41 2.90
CA LEU A 255 13.22 -2.98 3.18
C LEU A 255 11.78 -2.48 3.28
N GLY A 256 11.38 -1.97 4.44
CA GLY A 256 10.12 -1.27 4.63
C GLY A 256 10.32 0.25 4.48
N ILE A 257 9.47 0.91 3.69
CA ILE A 257 9.53 2.36 3.49
C ILE A 257 8.20 2.96 3.92
N CYS A 258 8.25 3.78 4.99
CA CYS A 258 7.12 4.57 5.44
C CYS A 258 7.04 5.88 4.66
N ILE A 259 5.92 6.16 4.01
CA ILE A 259 5.62 7.51 3.51
C ILE A 259 5.21 8.38 4.69
N ARG A 260 5.80 9.58 4.79
CA ARG A 260 5.47 10.58 5.83
C ARG A 260 5.30 11.96 5.23
N ASP A 261 4.09 12.49 5.35
CA ASP A 261 3.81 13.88 5.04
C ASP A 261 4.36 14.82 6.11
N ASP A 262 4.40 16.10 5.77
CA ASP A 262 4.81 17.18 6.67
C ASP A 262 3.75 18.30 6.64
N PRO A 263 2.86 18.38 7.65
CA PRO A 263 2.74 17.49 8.80
C PRO A 263 2.19 16.10 8.44
N MET A 264 2.53 15.09 9.24
CA MET A 264 2.00 13.73 9.07
C MET A 264 0.47 13.68 9.23
N THR A 265 -0.18 12.83 8.45
CA THR A 265 -1.60 12.49 8.63
C THR A 265 -1.83 11.73 9.94
N SER A 266 -3.10 11.57 10.34
CA SER A 266 -3.44 10.77 11.53
C SER A 266 -3.02 9.30 11.38
N THR A 267 -3.14 8.70 10.18
CA THR A 267 -2.70 7.33 9.89
C THR A 267 -1.19 7.18 10.00
N GLN A 268 -0.44 8.10 9.39
CA GLN A 268 1.03 8.13 9.43
C GLN A 268 1.56 8.35 10.84
N LYS A 269 0.95 9.28 11.59
CA LYS A 269 1.30 9.53 13.00
C LYS A 269 1.09 8.27 13.84
N LYS A 270 -0.04 7.60 13.65
CA LYS A 270 -0.40 6.36 14.37
C LYS A 270 0.59 5.23 14.08
N LEU A 271 1.00 5.04 12.81
CA LEU A 271 2.06 4.11 12.44
C LEU A 271 3.41 4.50 13.08
N GLY A 272 3.80 5.77 12.96
CA GLY A 272 5.06 6.29 13.52
C GLY A 272 5.14 6.14 15.05
N ASP A 273 4.04 6.41 15.75
CA ASP A 273 3.92 6.23 17.20
C ASP A 273 4.01 4.74 17.58
N SER A 274 3.38 3.83 16.81
CA SER A 274 3.54 2.39 17.00
C SER A 274 4.99 1.93 16.82
N LEU A 275 5.65 2.30 15.72
CA LEU A 275 7.04 1.92 15.48
C LEU A 275 7.95 2.41 16.62
N ARG A 276 7.79 3.66 17.06
CA ARG A 276 8.55 4.22 18.18
C ARG A 276 8.29 3.50 19.49
N ARG A 277 7.01 3.28 19.85
CA ARG A 277 6.58 2.58 21.06
C ARG A 277 7.15 1.16 21.13
N LEU A 278 7.19 0.48 19.99
CA LEU A 278 7.64 -0.91 19.87
C LEU A 278 9.17 -1.04 19.69
N GLY A 279 9.91 0.08 19.74
CA GLY A 279 11.36 0.09 19.62
C GLY A 279 11.88 -0.23 18.22
N VAL A 280 11.05 -0.06 17.17
CA VAL A 280 11.46 -0.20 15.77
C VAL A 280 12.10 1.11 15.32
N ARG A 281 13.38 1.08 14.98
CA ARG A 281 14.08 2.24 14.41
C ARG A 281 13.56 2.49 13.00
N CYS A 282 13.16 3.73 12.75
CA CYS A 282 12.72 4.20 11.44
C CYS A 282 13.40 5.55 11.14
N PRO A 283 14.69 5.55 10.76
CA PRO A 283 15.42 6.74 10.34
C PRO A 283 14.96 7.18 8.95
N HIS A 284 15.38 8.38 8.53
CA HIS A 284 15.16 8.85 7.17
C HIS A 284 15.93 7.97 6.18
N ILE A 285 15.48 7.83 4.93
CA ILE A 285 16.14 6.96 3.95
C ILE A 285 17.61 7.34 3.67
N GLN A 286 17.99 8.60 3.87
CA GLN A 286 19.38 9.03 3.76
C GLN A 286 20.28 8.46 4.87
N ASP A 287 19.69 8.19 6.03
CA ASP A 287 20.33 7.63 7.22
C ASP A 287 20.06 6.12 7.34
N TRP A 288 19.79 5.44 6.21
CA TRP A 288 19.44 4.01 6.18
C TRP A 288 20.48 3.09 6.84
N ARG A 289 21.72 3.55 7.05
CA ARG A 289 22.76 2.79 7.77
C ARG A 289 22.47 2.66 9.27
N GLU A 290 21.55 3.46 9.80
CA GLU A 290 21.16 3.48 11.21
C GLU A 290 19.95 2.59 11.53
N VAL A 291 19.40 1.89 10.53
CA VAL A 291 18.28 0.98 10.74
C VAL A 291 18.67 -0.15 11.69
N ASP A 292 17.67 -0.68 12.39
CA ASP A 292 17.83 -1.90 13.17
C ASP A 292 17.54 -3.15 12.31
N LYS A 293 17.32 -4.28 12.98
CA LYS A 293 17.01 -5.55 12.32
C LYS A 293 15.74 -5.51 11.45
N TRP A 294 14.82 -4.56 11.65
CA TRP A 294 13.57 -4.51 10.90
C TRP A 294 13.71 -3.84 9.53
N GLY A 295 14.80 -3.11 9.29
CA GLY A 295 15.06 -2.54 7.97
C GLY A 295 13.99 -1.54 7.50
N VAL A 296 13.40 -0.78 8.43
CA VAL A 296 12.35 0.21 8.12
C VAL A 296 12.95 1.60 8.06
N VAL A 297 12.63 2.37 7.03
CA VAL A 297 13.00 3.78 6.86
C VAL A 297 11.78 4.63 6.56
N TRP A 298 11.92 5.95 6.54
CA TRP A 298 10.87 6.84 6.04
C TRP A 298 11.36 7.80 4.95
N VAL A 299 10.43 8.26 4.12
CA VAL A 299 10.62 9.25 3.06
C VAL A 299 9.43 10.20 2.99
N LYS A 300 9.63 11.41 2.43
CA LYS A 300 8.54 12.35 2.13
C LYS A 300 7.88 12.08 0.78
N SER A 301 8.65 11.61 -0.20
CA SER A 301 8.16 11.40 -1.56
C SER A 301 8.90 10.30 -2.31
N PHE A 302 8.35 9.87 -3.44
CA PHE A 302 8.98 8.89 -4.32
C PHE A 302 10.26 9.43 -4.97
N GLY A 303 10.37 10.76 -5.13
CA GLY A 303 11.59 11.41 -5.61
C GLY A 303 12.79 11.22 -4.67
N GLU A 304 12.58 11.04 -3.36
CA GLU A 304 13.66 10.66 -2.43
C GLU A 304 14.12 9.23 -2.64
N ILE A 305 13.19 8.31 -2.87
CA ILE A 305 13.51 6.91 -3.18
C ILE A 305 14.33 6.82 -4.46
N GLU A 306 13.91 7.51 -5.53
CA GLU A 306 14.63 7.53 -6.80
C GLU A 306 16.04 8.12 -6.65
N ARG A 307 16.19 9.26 -5.97
CA ARG A 307 17.50 9.87 -5.70
C ARG A 307 18.41 8.93 -4.92
N TRP A 308 17.90 8.34 -3.84
CA TRP A 308 18.64 7.39 -3.02
C TRP A 308 19.11 6.17 -3.84
N GLN A 309 18.28 5.64 -4.74
CA GLN A 309 18.70 4.56 -5.64
C GLN A 309 19.80 4.99 -6.60
N LYS A 310 19.69 6.18 -7.20
CA LYS A 310 20.71 6.72 -8.12
C LYS A 310 22.05 6.94 -7.41
N GLU A 311 22.03 7.57 -6.23
CA GLU A 311 23.22 7.84 -5.43
C GLU A 311 23.87 6.54 -4.95
N SER A 312 23.07 5.57 -4.49
CA SER A 312 23.56 4.25 -4.10
C SER A 312 24.22 3.53 -5.27
N LYS A 313 23.66 3.63 -6.49
CA LYS A 313 24.31 3.10 -7.71
C LYS A 313 25.63 3.82 -8.02
N MET A 314 25.67 5.15 -7.96
CA MET A 314 26.87 5.94 -8.29
C MET A 314 28.02 5.74 -7.30
N ALA A 315 27.72 5.73 -5.99
CA ALA A 315 28.71 5.46 -4.96
C ALA A 315 29.40 4.11 -5.22
N MET A 316 28.62 3.08 -5.57
CA MET A 316 29.13 1.74 -5.82
C MET A 316 29.90 1.62 -7.15
N ALA A 317 29.48 2.32 -8.20
CA ALA A 317 30.24 2.37 -9.45
C ALA A 317 31.66 2.94 -9.24
N LYS A 318 31.81 3.96 -8.37
CA LYS A 318 33.11 4.52 -8.01
C LYS A 318 33.99 3.52 -7.23
N PHE A 319 33.40 2.71 -6.35
CA PHE A 319 34.13 1.64 -5.65
C PHE A 319 34.57 0.50 -6.60
N ALA A 320 33.76 0.12 -7.59
CA ALA A 320 34.12 -0.91 -8.55
C ALA A 320 35.26 -0.49 -9.51
N HIS A 321 35.31 0.79 -9.88
CA HIS A 321 36.36 1.34 -10.77
C HIS A 321 37.62 1.80 -10.03
N GLY A 322 37.55 2.03 -8.71
CA GLY A 322 38.69 2.40 -7.86
C GLY A 322 39.61 1.24 -7.46
N SER A 323 39.26 -0.01 -7.80
CA SER A 323 40.05 -1.21 -7.47
C SER A 323 41.06 -1.61 -8.56
N ILE A 324 41.28 -0.77 -9.58
CA ILE A 324 42.35 -0.97 -10.57
C ILE A 324 43.41 0.12 -10.38
N SER A 325 44.33 -0.15 -9.45
CA SER A 325 45.75 0.24 -9.44
C SER A 325 46.22 0.40 -8.00
N ILE A 326 46.75 -0.68 -7.43
CA ILE A 326 47.97 -0.61 -6.64
C ILE A 326 48.86 -1.70 -7.22
N THR A 327 50.01 -1.26 -7.71
CA THR A 327 51.16 -2.00 -8.27
C THR A 327 51.46 -3.33 -7.60
#